data_AF-A0A835QHD1-F1
#
_entry.id   AF-A0A835QHD1-F1
#
_cell.length_a   1.000
_cell.length_b   1.000
_cell.length_c   1.000
_cell.angle_alpha   90.00
_cell.angle_beta   90.00
_cell.angle_gamma   90.00
#
_symmetry.space_group_name_H-M   'P 1'
#
loop_
_entity.id
_entity.type
_entity.pdbx_description
1 polymer ?
#
loop_
_entity_poly.entity_id
_entity_poly.type
_entity_poly.pdbx_seq_one_letter_code
_entity_poly.pdbx_strand_id
1 'polypeptide(L)'
;MFCLQKGHHTFPPVLRAHSRYVNNKAWNSRSTTPLVPITAWTISRRALFSSLEMVRSSILLPFELRINTTTNVFRQIQASSSSAPRTEAGGEEMQQEKSEIYNNNMAEAMGAVLTYRHELGMNYNFILPDLIVGSCLQTPSDVDKLIGIGVRTIFCLQQNADLEYFGVDIQAIERYAIQNDKIEHCRAEIRDFDAFDLRMRLPAVVSRLHKAINRNGGVTYIHCTAGLGRAPSVALAFMYWILGYKLSEANKLLQSKRSCCPKLEAIRLATTDILMGLPRTCVRLTWKGGKRSSVEISGLDVGWGQRIPLTYDESKGFWHLERNLPGGRYEYKYIVDGEWTCNSSEPMTRPNNDGHVNNYVDVFAIDSDPESKAQRKRLMGEDELTNEEKQTIREFLELYGES
;
A
#
# COMPACT_ATOMS: atom_id res chain seq x y z
N MET A 1 -11.31 56.16 60.24
CA MET A 1 -10.25 55.19 59.84
C MET A 1 -10.08 55.36 58.34
N PHE A 2 -9.16 56.18 57.79
CA PHE A 2 -7.68 56.01 57.66
C PHE A 2 -7.30 54.58 57.23
N CYS A 3 -6.47 54.26 56.23
CA CYS A 3 -5.66 54.98 55.23
C CYS A 3 -4.95 53.90 54.34
N LEU A 4 -4.55 54.24 53.08
CA LEU A 4 -3.31 53.91 52.32
C LEU A 4 -2.72 52.45 52.33
N GLN A 5 -2.01 51.86 51.36
CA GLN A 5 -1.42 52.21 50.05
C GLN A 5 -0.81 50.93 49.38
N LYS A 6 -0.84 50.90 48.02
CA LYS A 6 0.21 50.54 47.02
C LYS A 6 0.99 49.19 46.98
N GLY A 7 1.14 48.72 45.72
CA GLY A 7 2.30 47.97 45.20
C GLY A 7 2.01 47.19 43.89
N HIS A 8 1.83 47.86 42.74
CA HIS A 8 2.70 47.84 41.53
C HIS A 8 3.40 46.51 41.15
N HIS A 9 3.17 46.03 39.90
CA HIS A 9 4.20 45.96 38.84
C HIS A 9 3.57 45.76 37.44
N THR A 10 4.08 46.55 36.49
CA THR A 10 3.76 46.70 35.05
C THR A 10 4.60 45.73 34.20
N PHE A 11 4.21 45.23 33.02
CA PHE A 11 4.34 45.81 31.65
C PHE A 11 4.05 44.71 30.56
N PRO A 12 4.02 44.98 29.23
CA PRO A 12 2.93 44.56 28.32
C PRO A 12 3.46 43.72 27.11
N PRO A 13 2.95 43.76 25.83
CA PRO A 13 2.62 42.53 25.10
C PRO A 13 3.33 42.32 23.73
N VAL A 14 3.07 41.15 23.12
CA VAL A 14 3.24 40.74 21.69
C VAL A 14 4.66 40.75 21.09
N LEU A 15 5.09 39.62 20.50
CA LEU A 15 5.75 39.60 19.17
C LEU A 15 5.84 38.17 18.60
N ARG A 16 5.41 38.04 17.34
CA ARG A 16 5.74 36.95 16.42
C ARG A 16 7.27 36.85 16.24
N ALA A 17 7.79 35.64 16.11
CA ALA A 17 9.11 35.43 15.53
C ALA A 17 9.11 34.24 14.55
N HIS A 18 9.31 34.57 13.27
CA HIS A 18 9.96 33.70 12.31
C HIS A 18 11.43 33.49 12.71
N SER A 19 11.98 32.29 12.50
CA SER A 19 13.39 32.09 12.12
C SER A 19 13.58 30.64 11.65
N ARG A 20 13.67 30.40 10.34
CA ARG A 20 14.87 30.40 9.48
C ARG A 20 15.80 29.20 9.72
N TYR A 21 15.84 28.39 8.66
CA TYR A 21 16.97 27.58 8.19
C TYR A 21 18.32 28.28 8.42
N VAL A 22 19.30 27.51 8.91
CA VAL A 22 20.72 27.84 8.81
C VAL A 22 21.44 26.64 8.21
N ASN A 23 21.87 26.81 6.96
CA ASN A 23 22.98 26.10 6.33
C ASN A 23 24.27 26.40 7.10
N ASN A 24 25.11 25.40 7.35
CA ASN A 24 26.50 25.64 7.72
C ASN A 24 27.45 24.84 6.83
N LYS A 25 28.07 25.58 5.90
CA LYS A 25 29.32 25.21 5.23
C LYS A 25 30.47 26.00 5.89
N ALA A 26 31.57 25.30 6.10
CA ALA A 26 32.96 25.76 6.12
C ALA A 26 33.40 26.78 7.18
N TRP A 27 34.26 26.33 8.08
CA TRP A 27 35.34 27.15 8.62
C TRP A 27 36.69 26.48 8.33
N ASN A 28 37.57 27.30 7.79
CA ASN A 28 38.94 27.00 7.36
C ASN A 28 39.84 27.77 8.34
N SER A 29 40.80 27.13 8.99
CA SER A 29 41.91 27.83 9.64
C SER A 29 43.22 27.13 9.30
N ARG A 30 44.17 27.94 8.81
CA ARG A 30 45.53 27.54 8.43
C ARG A 30 46.41 27.45 9.68
N SER A 31 47.27 26.44 9.72
CA SER A 31 48.60 26.56 10.33
C SER A 31 49.61 25.72 9.55
N THR A 32 50.85 26.18 9.59
CA THR A 32 51.97 26.00 8.65
C THR A 32 52.84 24.75 8.89
N THR A 33 53.16 24.02 7.80
CA THR A 33 54.40 23.26 7.40
C THR A 33 55.35 22.63 8.45
N PRO A 34 56.04 21.48 8.17
CA PRO A 34 56.73 21.19 6.90
C PRO A 34 56.70 19.74 6.36
N LEU A 35 57.16 19.61 5.11
CA LEU A 35 57.30 18.42 4.28
C LEU A 35 58.57 17.60 4.61
N VAL A 36 58.43 16.26 4.66
CA VAL A 36 59.50 15.26 4.40
C VAL A 36 58.82 14.01 3.78
N PRO A 37 59.43 13.31 2.78
CA PRO A 37 58.70 12.49 1.81
C PRO A 37 58.68 11.00 2.16
N ILE A 38 57.62 10.28 1.75
CA ILE A 38 57.60 8.80 1.78
C ILE A 38 57.11 8.25 0.43
N THR A 39 58.09 7.60 -0.20
CA THR A 39 58.13 6.53 -1.20
C THR A 39 56.82 5.86 -1.67
N ALA A 40 56.84 5.60 -2.98
CA ALA A 40 55.96 4.68 -3.69
C ALA A 40 56.02 3.25 -3.14
N TRP A 41 54.85 2.63 -2.98
CA TRP A 41 54.66 1.19 -3.03
C TRP A 41 53.47 0.87 -3.94
N THR A 42 53.80 0.35 -5.13
CA THR A 42 52.91 -0.40 -5.99
C THR A 42 52.55 -1.74 -5.33
N ILE A 43 51.25 -2.01 -5.15
CA ILE A 43 50.75 -3.39 -4.95
C ILE A 43 49.57 -3.64 -5.89
N SER A 44 49.90 -4.41 -6.93
CA SER A 44 49.14 -5.45 -7.64
C SER A 44 47.60 -5.37 -7.72
N ARG A 45 47.12 -5.08 -8.94
CA ARG A 45 45.80 -5.51 -9.43
C ARG A 45 45.79 -7.03 -9.62
N ARG A 46 45.27 -7.79 -8.65
CA ARG A 46 44.68 -9.12 -8.86
C ARG A 46 43.94 -9.54 -7.59
N ALA A 47 42.77 -10.16 -7.77
CA ALA A 47 41.80 -10.60 -6.76
C ALA A 47 40.81 -9.51 -6.31
N LEU A 48 39.71 -9.39 -7.07
CA LEU A 48 38.32 -9.18 -6.62
C LEU A 48 37.42 -9.09 -7.87
N PHE A 49 37.43 -10.17 -8.66
CA PHE A 49 36.45 -10.44 -9.71
C PHE A 49 36.01 -11.89 -9.49
N SER A 50 35.04 -12.11 -8.61
CA SER A 50 34.42 -13.44 -8.39
C SER A 50 33.11 -13.38 -7.58
N SER A 51 32.27 -12.34 -7.72
CA SER A 51 30.94 -12.36 -7.07
C SER A 51 29.84 -11.56 -7.77
N LEU A 52 30.00 -11.20 -9.05
CA LEU A 52 29.03 -10.36 -9.78
C LEU A 52 28.43 -11.03 -11.04
N GLU A 53 28.65 -12.33 -11.24
CA GLU A 53 28.08 -13.08 -12.39
C GLU A 53 26.85 -13.94 -12.06
N MET A 54 26.32 -13.91 -10.84
CA MET A 54 25.17 -14.74 -10.43
C MET A 54 23.79 -14.07 -10.44
N VAL A 55 23.63 -12.92 -11.11
CA VAL A 55 22.32 -12.22 -11.19
C VAL A 55 21.83 -12.01 -12.64
N ARG A 56 22.56 -12.49 -13.66
CA ARG A 56 22.19 -12.25 -15.08
C ARG A 56 21.51 -13.41 -15.82
N SER A 57 21.18 -14.51 -15.16
CA SER A 57 20.54 -15.65 -15.83
C SER A 57 19.35 -16.17 -15.03
N SER A 58 18.18 -15.55 -15.23
CA SER A 58 16.84 -16.18 -15.16
C SER A 58 15.73 -15.13 -15.38
N ILE A 59 15.70 -14.49 -16.55
CA ILE A 59 14.47 -13.90 -17.08
C ILE A 59 14.33 -14.39 -18.52
N LEU A 60 13.85 -15.62 -18.64
CA LEU A 60 13.23 -16.14 -19.85
C LEU A 60 11.74 -16.24 -19.53
N LEU A 61 10.96 -15.28 -20.03
CA LEU A 61 9.52 -15.42 -20.15
C LEU A 61 9.24 -16.32 -21.36
N PRO A 62 8.41 -17.36 -21.22
CA PRO A 62 7.59 -17.73 -22.35
C PRO A 62 6.10 -17.84 -22.01
N PHE A 63 5.34 -17.57 -23.07
CA PHE A 63 3.96 -17.95 -23.36
C PHE A 63 2.82 -16.98 -23.07
N GLU A 64 2.28 -16.46 -24.20
CA GLU A 64 0.97 -15.87 -24.36
C GLU A 64 -0.12 -16.77 -23.76
N LEU A 65 -0.88 -16.21 -22.83
CA LEU A 65 -2.18 -16.75 -22.43
C LEU A 65 -3.25 -16.05 -23.26
N ARG A 66 -3.76 -16.81 -24.23
CA ARG A 66 -4.95 -16.50 -25.03
C ARG A 66 -6.14 -16.35 -24.07
N ILE A 67 -6.60 -15.12 -23.87
CA ILE A 67 -7.79 -14.82 -23.06
C ILE A 67 -9.01 -15.19 -23.91
N ASN A 68 -9.66 -16.31 -23.58
CA ASN A 68 -11.03 -16.55 -24.01
C ASN A 68 -11.93 -15.61 -23.21
N THR A 69 -12.51 -14.62 -23.89
CA THR A 69 -13.56 -13.76 -23.34
C THR A 69 -14.83 -14.55 -23.12
N THR A 70 -15.04 -15.04 -21.90
CA THR A 70 -16.38 -15.35 -21.39
C THR A 70 -16.87 -14.14 -20.61
N THR A 71 -17.88 -13.49 -21.19
CA THR A 71 -18.64 -12.36 -20.64
C THR A 71 -19.10 -12.61 -19.21
N ASN A 72 -18.70 -11.71 -18.31
CA ASN A 72 -19.22 -11.61 -16.94
C ASN A 72 -20.71 -11.24 -16.98
N VAL A 73 -21.55 -12.09 -16.39
CA VAL A 73 -22.93 -11.72 -16.05
C VAL A 73 -22.90 -11.11 -14.65
N PHE A 74 -22.66 -9.80 -14.59
CA PHE A 74 -23.06 -9.02 -13.41
C PHE A 74 -24.59 -8.93 -13.41
N ARG A 75 -25.19 -9.14 -12.25
CA ARG A 75 -26.63 -8.93 -12.03
C ARG A 75 -26.92 -7.44 -12.16
N GLN A 76 -27.20 -7.01 -13.39
CA GLN A 76 -27.65 -5.67 -13.70
C GLN A 76 -29.11 -5.56 -13.25
N ILE A 77 -29.36 -4.82 -12.16
CA ILE A 77 -30.71 -4.34 -11.88
C ILE A 77 -30.97 -3.24 -12.92
N GLN A 78 -31.76 -3.56 -13.94
CA GLN A 78 -32.27 -2.57 -14.90
C GLN A 78 -33.20 -1.61 -14.15
N ALA A 79 -32.69 -0.42 -13.82
CA ALA A 79 -33.55 0.74 -13.64
C ALA A 79 -33.88 1.28 -15.05
N SER A 80 -35.14 1.12 -15.46
CA SER A 80 -35.68 1.69 -16.68
C SER A 80 -35.47 3.21 -16.69
N SER A 81 -34.71 3.70 -17.67
CA SER A 81 -34.47 5.13 -17.88
C SER A 81 -35.77 5.82 -18.33
N SER A 82 -36.40 6.55 -17.42
CA SER A 82 -37.26 7.68 -17.78
C SER A 82 -36.48 8.97 -17.49
N SER A 83 -36.31 9.77 -18.53
CA SER A 83 -35.61 11.05 -18.48
C SER A 83 -36.48 12.08 -17.74
N ALA A 84 -36.25 12.22 -16.44
CA ALA A 84 -36.71 13.34 -15.64
C ALA A 84 -35.49 14.17 -15.17
N PRO A 85 -35.64 15.48 -14.94
CA PRO A 85 -34.51 16.32 -14.54
C PRO A 85 -34.02 15.87 -13.17
N ARG A 86 -32.73 15.52 -13.08
CA ARG A 86 -32.09 15.13 -11.81
C ARG A 86 -31.98 16.36 -10.92
N THR A 87 -32.71 16.35 -9.81
CA THR A 87 -32.48 17.23 -8.67
C THR A 87 -31.16 16.85 -7.99
N GLU A 88 -30.39 17.84 -7.51
CA GLU A 88 -29.12 17.63 -6.79
C GLU A 88 -29.26 16.65 -5.60
N ALA A 89 -30.42 16.67 -4.93
CA ALA A 89 -30.77 15.73 -3.85
C ALA A 89 -30.67 14.25 -4.26
N GLY A 90 -31.06 13.88 -5.48
CA GLY A 90 -30.99 12.49 -5.95
C GLY A 90 -29.57 12.02 -6.27
N GLY A 91 -28.63 12.95 -6.48
CA GLY A 91 -27.22 12.63 -6.67
C GLY A 91 -26.52 12.30 -5.35
N GLU A 92 -26.82 13.07 -4.29
CA GLU A 92 -26.23 12.86 -2.96
C GLU A 92 -26.70 11.55 -2.32
N GLU A 93 -28.00 11.24 -2.37
CA GLU A 93 -28.55 9.98 -1.84
C GLU A 93 -27.90 8.75 -2.51
N MET A 94 -27.72 8.79 -3.83
CA MET A 94 -27.04 7.72 -4.57
C MET A 94 -25.58 7.54 -4.15
N GLN A 95 -24.87 8.63 -3.83
CA GLN A 95 -23.47 8.55 -3.37
C GLN A 95 -23.35 8.06 -1.93
N GLN A 96 -24.35 8.34 -1.08
CA GLN A 96 -24.45 7.79 0.27
C GLN A 96 -24.65 6.28 0.22
N GLU A 97 -25.59 5.79 -0.61
CA GLU A 97 -25.82 4.35 -0.79
C GLU A 97 -24.54 3.63 -1.28
N LYS A 98 -23.86 4.20 -2.28
CA LYS A 98 -22.57 3.68 -2.76
C LYS A 98 -21.51 3.63 -1.66
N SER A 99 -21.47 4.65 -0.80
CA SER A 99 -20.56 4.72 0.35
C SER A 99 -20.88 3.65 1.39
N GLU A 100 -22.15 3.39 1.69
CA GLU A 100 -22.58 2.32 2.59
C GLU A 100 -22.19 0.94 2.08
N ILE A 101 -22.46 0.64 0.80
CA ILE A 101 -22.03 -0.61 0.16
C ILE A 101 -20.51 -0.77 0.21
N TYR A 102 -19.77 0.30 -0.10
CA TYR A 102 -18.30 0.28 -0.03
C TYR A 102 -17.79 0.03 1.40
N ASN A 103 -18.42 0.64 2.41
CA ASN A 103 -18.05 0.46 3.82
C ASN A 103 -18.33 -0.96 4.31
N ASN A 104 -19.43 -1.58 3.88
CA ASN A 104 -19.73 -2.97 4.21
C ASN A 104 -18.68 -3.91 3.62
N ASN A 105 -18.36 -3.75 2.32
CA ASN A 105 -17.29 -4.52 1.67
C ASN A 105 -15.93 -4.29 2.34
N MET A 106 -15.66 -3.05 2.78
CA MET A 106 -14.44 -2.71 3.50
C MET A 106 -14.40 -3.36 4.89
N ALA A 107 -15.49 -3.38 5.65
CA ALA A 107 -15.54 -4.04 6.95
C ALA A 107 -15.27 -5.54 6.81
N GLU A 108 -15.88 -6.19 5.83
CA GLU A 108 -15.66 -7.62 5.52
C GLU A 108 -14.21 -7.91 5.15
N ALA A 109 -13.61 -7.11 4.25
CA ALA A 109 -12.26 -7.33 3.76
C ALA A 109 -11.15 -6.88 4.74
N MET A 110 -11.43 -5.89 5.58
CA MET A 110 -10.44 -5.27 6.48
C MET A 110 -10.55 -5.76 7.92
N GLY A 111 -11.69 -6.35 8.31
CA GLY A 111 -11.97 -6.78 9.67
C GLY A 111 -12.05 -5.64 10.69
N ALA A 112 -12.31 -4.42 10.22
CA ALA A 112 -12.40 -3.21 11.03
C ALA A 112 -13.52 -2.30 10.54
N VAL A 113 -14.30 -1.77 11.48
CA VAL A 113 -15.35 -0.80 11.19
C VAL A 113 -14.71 0.57 10.97
N LEU A 114 -14.51 0.90 9.70
CA LEU A 114 -14.10 2.23 9.26
C LEU A 114 -15.18 2.78 8.32
N THR A 115 -15.28 4.10 8.22
CA THR A 115 -16.31 4.74 7.41
C THR A 115 -15.69 5.68 6.40
N TYR A 116 -16.05 5.46 5.14
CA TYR A 116 -15.83 6.38 4.03
C TYR A 116 -17.18 6.98 3.62
N ARG A 117 -17.19 8.29 3.39
CA ARG A 117 -18.37 9.07 2.99
C ARG A 117 -17.96 9.88 1.78
N HIS A 118 -18.22 9.37 0.58
CA HIS A 118 -17.75 9.97 -0.66
C HIS A 118 -18.37 11.36 -0.87
N GLU A 119 -19.64 11.52 -0.56
CA GLU A 119 -20.39 12.76 -0.70
C GLU A 119 -19.91 13.91 0.21
N LEU A 120 -19.06 13.63 1.21
CA LEU A 120 -18.44 14.68 2.04
C LEU A 120 -17.16 15.27 1.41
N GLY A 121 -16.78 14.81 0.23
CA GLY A 121 -15.62 15.32 -0.51
C GLY A 121 -14.28 14.69 -0.11
N MET A 122 -13.22 15.17 -0.77
CA MET A 122 -11.84 14.77 -0.49
C MET A 122 -11.45 15.12 0.97
N ASN A 123 -10.98 14.13 1.73
CA ASN A 123 -10.44 14.31 3.09
C ASN A 123 -9.03 13.74 3.22
N TYR A 124 -8.25 14.26 4.16
CA TYR A 124 -6.85 13.87 4.34
C TYR A 124 -6.27 14.30 5.69
N ASN A 125 -5.12 13.73 6.05
CA ASN A 125 -4.35 14.12 7.22
C ASN A 125 -2.85 14.18 6.88
N PHE A 126 -2.15 15.19 7.39
CA PHE A 126 -0.69 15.20 7.40
C PHE A 126 -0.18 14.13 8.38
N ILE A 127 0.58 13.18 7.85
CA ILE A 127 1.27 12.15 8.62
C ILE A 127 2.65 12.68 9.05
N LEU A 128 3.34 13.32 8.10
CA LEU A 128 4.56 14.10 8.29
C LEU A 128 4.36 15.51 7.70
N PRO A 129 5.24 16.49 7.96
CA PRO A 129 5.12 17.82 7.36
C PRO A 129 5.06 17.83 5.82
N ASP A 130 5.66 16.84 5.18
CA ASP A 130 5.78 16.67 3.73
C ASP A 130 5.04 15.43 3.19
N LEU A 131 4.27 14.73 4.04
CA LEU A 131 3.56 13.49 3.66
C LEU A 131 2.12 13.51 4.14
N ILE A 132 1.19 13.47 3.19
CA ILE A 132 -0.26 13.39 3.41
C ILE A 132 -0.78 12.03 2.96
N VAL A 133 -1.71 11.48 3.75
CA VAL A 133 -2.55 10.34 3.35
C VAL A 133 -4.01 10.82 3.28
N GLY A 134 -4.69 10.50 2.18
CA GLY A 134 -6.08 10.94 1.97
C GLY A 134 -6.93 10.03 1.10
N SER A 135 -8.20 10.42 0.95
CA SER A 135 -9.15 9.83 0.02
C SER A 135 -8.93 10.31 -1.41
N CYS A 136 -9.70 9.79 -2.36
CA CYS A 136 -9.60 10.24 -3.74
C CYS A 136 -9.94 11.73 -3.91
N LEU A 137 -9.27 12.36 -4.88
CA LEU A 137 -9.79 13.56 -5.52
C LEU A 137 -11.08 13.19 -6.25
N GLN A 138 -12.00 14.14 -6.33
CA GLN A 138 -13.31 13.94 -6.96
C GLN A 138 -13.46 14.81 -8.21
N THR A 139 -12.82 15.98 -8.21
CA THR A 139 -12.93 16.95 -9.30
C THR A 139 -11.57 17.61 -9.58
N PRO A 140 -11.39 18.24 -10.76
CA PRO A 140 -10.21 19.06 -11.05
C PRO A 140 -9.92 20.13 -9.99
N SER A 141 -10.96 20.71 -9.38
CA SER A 141 -10.81 21.74 -8.34
C SER A 141 -10.11 21.25 -7.07
N ASP A 142 -10.08 19.94 -6.84
CA ASP A 142 -9.33 19.36 -5.72
C ASP A 142 -7.81 19.48 -5.94
N VAL A 143 -7.35 19.55 -7.19
CA VAL A 143 -5.94 19.82 -7.52
C VAL A 143 -5.53 21.20 -6.99
N ASP A 144 -6.37 22.22 -7.17
CA ASP A 144 -6.09 23.58 -6.67
C ASP A 144 -6.00 23.60 -5.14
N LYS A 145 -6.88 22.85 -4.45
CA LYS A 145 -6.85 22.71 -2.98
C LYS A 145 -5.52 22.12 -2.52
N LEU A 146 -5.02 21.11 -3.23
CA LEU A 146 -3.73 20.47 -2.93
C LEU A 146 -2.54 21.39 -3.23
N ILE A 147 -2.56 22.11 -4.36
CA ILE A 147 -1.54 23.14 -4.66
C ILE A 147 -1.51 24.21 -3.54
N GLY A 148 -2.68 24.64 -3.07
CA GLY A 148 -2.82 25.67 -2.02
C GLY A 148 -2.17 25.30 -0.68
N ILE A 149 -2.00 24.01 -0.40
CA ILE A 149 -1.30 23.50 0.80
C ILE A 149 0.12 23.01 0.51
N GLY A 150 0.67 23.31 -0.67
CA GLY A 150 2.06 23.02 -1.03
C GLY A 150 2.30 21.60 -1.56
N VAL A 151 1.24 20.87 -1.96
CA VAL A 151 1.41 19.58 -2.63
C VAL A 151 2.04 19.78 -4.00
N ARG A 152 3.06 18.97 -4.27
CA ARG A 152 3.75 18.89 -5.57
C ARG A 152 3.61 17.54 -6.25
N THR A 153 3.22 16.50 -5.50
CA THR A 153 3.00 15.16 -6.04
C THR A 153 1.66 14.63 -5.55
N ILE A 154 0.74 14.35 -6.46
CA ILE A 154 -0.45 13.53 -6.22
C ILE A 154 -0.10 12.11 -6.62
N PHE A 155 -0.18 11.18 -5.69
CA PHE A 155 0.19 9.79 -5.89
C PHE A 155 -1.04 8.88 -5.72
N CYS A 156 -1.67 8.57 -6.84
CA CYS A 156 -2.93 7.85 -6.96
C CYS A 156 -2.71 6.34 -7.08
N LEU A 157 -3.30 5.58 -6.16
CA LEU A 157 -3.23 4.11 -6.12
C LEU A 157 -4.45 3.40 -6.72
N GLN A 158 -5.43 4.16 -7.22
CA GLN A 158 -6.71 3.61 -7.68
C GLN A 158 -6.60 2.96 -9.05
N GLN A 159 -7.36 1.89 -9.24
CA GLN A 159 -7.66 1.32 -10.56
C GLN A 159 -8.85 2.05 -11.19
N ASN A 160 -9.03 1.91 -12.51
CA ASN A 160 -10.17 2.51 -13.20
C ASN A 160 -11.52 2.05 -12.61
N ALA A 161 -11.64 0.78 -12.21
CA ALA A 161 -12.86 0.24 -11.58
C ALA A 161 -13.23 0.98 -10.29
N ASP A 162 -12.25 1.42 -9.50
CA ASP A 162 -12.49 2.21 -8.28
C ASP A 162 -13.10 3.58 -8.60
N LEU A 163 -12.58 4.20 -9.66
CA LEU A 163 -12.94 5.54 -10.11
C LEU A 163 -14.33 5.52 -10.77
N GLU A 164 -14.58 4.52 -11.62
CA GLU A 164 -15.87 4.27 -12.27
C GLU A 164 -16.99 4.05 -11.25
N TYR A 165 -16.73 3.30 -10.18
CA TYR A 165 -17.73 3.04 -9.13
C TYR A 165 -18.29 4.33 -8.53
N PHE A 166 -17.44 5.32 -8.25
CA PHE A 166 -17.86 6.62 -7.71
C PHE A 166 -18.15 7.69 -8.77
N GLY A 167 -17.86 7.41 -10.05
CA GLY A 167 -18.06 8.36 -11.16
C GLY A 167 -17.00 9.46 -11.21
N VAL A 168 -15.77 9.19 -10.78
CA VAL A 168 -14.65 10.14 -10.81
C VAL A 168 -14.02 10.17 -12.21
N ASP A 169 -14.03 11.34 -12.86
CA ASP A 169 -13.32 11.55 -14.13
C ASP A 169 -11.83 11.80 -13.89
N ILE A 170 -11.07 10.70 -13.79
CA ILE A 170 -9.62 10.75 -13.59
C ILE A 170 -8.89 11.47 -14.74
N GLN A 171 -9.41 11.38 -15.96
CA GLN A 171 -8.80 12.00 -17.13
C GLN A 171 -8.92 13.53 -17.07
N ALA A 172 -10.04 14.05 -16.57
CA ALA A 172 -10.18 15.48 -16.31
C ALA A 172 -9.19 15.97 -15.23
N ILE A 173 -9.01 15.20 -14.14
CA ILE A 173 -8.07 15.53 -13.06
C ILE A 173 -6.63 15.51 -13.57
N GLU A 174 -6.23 14.47 -14.32
CA GLU A 174 -4.89 14.35 -14.90
C GLU A 174 -4.59 15.48 -15.88
N ARG A 175 -5.50 15.77 -16.81
CA ARG A 175 -5.34 16.89 -17.75
C ARG A 175 -5.18 18.22 -17.02
N TYR A 176 -5.97 18.45 -15.97
CA TYR A 176 -5.89 19.67 -15.19
C TYR A 176 -4.57 19.78 -14.42
N ALA A 177 -4.09 18.68 -13.82
CA ALA A 177 -2.77 18.64 -13.18
C ALA A 177 -1.64 18.92 -14.18
N ILE A 178 -1.67 18.32 -15.38
CA ILE A 178 -0.67 18.53 -16.44
C ILE A 178 -0.60 20.00 -16.89
N GLN A 179 -1.74 20.69 -16.93
CA GLN A 179 -1.80 22.11 -17.27
C GLN A 179 -1.21 23.02 -16.18
N ASN A 180 -0.97 22.49 -14.97
CA ASN A 180 -0.39 23.20 -13.83
C ASN A 180 1.06 22.74 -13.60
N ASP A 181 2.04 23.58 -13.93
CA ASP A 181 3.49 23.31 -13.76
C ASP A 181 3.95 23.15 -12.29
N LYS A 182 3.04 23.26 -11.33
CA LYS A 182 3.31 23.22 -9.89
C LYS A 182 3.13 21.83 -9.28
N ILE A 183 2.43 20.92 -9.95
CA ILE A 183 2.03 19.64 -9.37
C ILE A 183 2.08 18.52 -10.41
N GLU A 184 2.60 17.37 -10.02
CA GLU A 184 2.59 16.15 -10.83
C GLU A 184 1.52 15.19 -10.33
N HIS A 185 0.72 14.63 -11.24
CA HIS A 185 -0.17 13.51 -10.95
C HIS A 185 0.46 12.20 -11.42
N CYS A 186 0.69 11.29 -10.48
CA CYS A 186 1.27 9.97 -10.71
C CYS A 186 0.24 8.88 -10.39
N ARG A 187 0.05 7.92 -11.30
CA ARG A 187 -0.70 6.69 -11.02
C ARG A 187 0.23 5.51 -10.80
N ALA A 188 -0.03 4.75 -9.74
CA ALA A 188 0.68 3.54 -9.37
C ALA A 188 -0.32 2.54 -8.78
N GLU A 189 -1.04 1.87 -9.67
CA GLU A 189 -2.26 1.13 -9.31
C GLU A 189 -2.00 -0.07 -8.40
N ILE A 190 -2.91 -0.25 -7.42
CA ILE A 190 -3.04 -1.41 -6.53
C ILE A 190 -4.53 -1.75 -6.41
N ARG A 191 -4.89 -3.02 -6.61
CA ARG A 191 -6.28 -3.51 -6.51
C ARG A 191 -6.85 -3.31 -5.11
N ASP A 192 -8.10 -2.84 -5.03
CA ASP A 192 -8.77 -2.68 -3.73
C ASP A 192 -9.15 -4.01 -3.10
N PHE A 193 -9.20 -4.05 -1.77
CA PHE A 193 -9.55 -5.24 -0.99
C PHE A 193 -8.71 -6.49 -1.32
N ASP A 194 -7.44 -6.28 -1.69
CA ASP A 194 -6.51 -7.34 -2.03
C ASP A 194 -5.14 -7.13 -1.36
N ALA A 195 -4.93 -7.84 -0.26
CA ALA A 195 -3.66 -7.79 0.47
C ALA A 195 -2.51 -8.46 -0.30
N PHE A 196 -2.81 -9.41 -1.18
CA PHE A 196 -1.81 -10.08 -2.00
C PHE A 196 -1.30 -9.16 -3.10
N ASP A 197 -2.20 -8.51 -3.83
CA ASP A 197 -1.83 -7.51 -4.84
C ASP A 197 -1.05 -6.36 -4.20
N LEU A 198 -1.49 -5.86 -3.05
CA LEU A 198 -0.73 -4.88 -2.27
C LEU A 198 0.70 -5.34 -1.98
N ARG A 199 0.88 -6.54 -1.41
CA ARG A 199 2.21 -7.11 -1.14
C ARG A 199 3.09 -7.15 -2.40
N MET A 200 2.55 -7.66 -3.51
CA MET A 200 3.29 -7.81 -4.76
C MET A 200 3.63 -6.47 -5.43
N ARG A 201 2.77 -5.46 -5.27
CA ARG A 201 2.92 -4.15 -5.90
C ARG A 201 3.78 -3.18 -5.09
N LEU A 202 3.84 -3.33 -3.76
CA LEU A 202 4.55 -2.43 -2.86
C LEU A 202 5.97 -2.06 -3.34
N PRO A 203 6.85 -2.99 -3.78
CA PRO A 203 8.20 -2.62 -4.18
C PRO A 203 8.23 -1.67 -5.39
N ALA A 204 7.45 -1.96 -6.44
CA ALA A 204 7.33 -1.10 -7.62
C ALA A 204 6.73 0.28 -7.27
N VAL A 205 5.67 0.26 -6.47
CA VAL A 205 4.92 1.46 -6.09
C VAL A 205 5.77 2.39 -5.22
N VAL A 206 6.48 1.85 -4.22
CA VAL A 206 7.33 2.65 -3.34
C VAL A 206 8.57 3.16 -4.08
N SER A 207 9.13 2.40 -5.03
CA SER A 207 10.19 2.91 -5.91
C SER A 207 9.73 4.14 -6.70
N ARG A 208 8.57 4.05 -7.36
CA ARG A 208 7.99 5.17 -8.13
C ARG A 208 7.69 6.38 -7.23
N LEU A 209 7.13 6.15 -6.04
CA LEU A 209 6.88 7.19 -5.04
C LEU A 209 8.18 7.88 -4.63
N HIS A 210 9.22 7.10 -4.30
CA HIS A 210 10.52 7.63 -3.89
C HIS A 210 11.14 8.51 -4.97
N LYS A 211 11.12 8.06 -6.23
CA LYS A 211 11.61 8.82 -7.39
C LYS A 211 10.83 10.12 -7.60
N ALA A 212 9.50 10.07 -7.50
CA ALA A 212 8.64 11.25 -7.62
C ALA A 212 8.91 12.27 -6.50
N ILE A 213 9.03 11.82 -5.24
CA ILE A 213 9.35 12.68 -4.10
C ILE A 213 10.72 13.36 -4.29
N ASN A 214 11.75 12.60 -4.65
CA ASN A 214 13.10 13.14 -4.86
C ASN A 214 13.15 14.17 -5.99
N ARG A 215 12.38 13.95 -7.06
CA ARG A 215 12.31 14.86 -8.21
C ARG A 215 11.55 16.15 -7.89
N ASN A 216 10.41 16.05 -7.22
CA ASN A 216 9.48 17.16 -7.11
C ASN A 216 9.67 17.98 -5.81
N GLY A 217 10.13 17.33 -4.74
CA GLY A 217 10.12 17.88 -3.39
C GLY A 217 8.72 18.30 -2.94
N GLY A 218 8.64 19.24 -1.99
CA GLY A 218 7.36 19.75 -1.48
C GLY A 218 6.56 18.68 -0.73
N VAL A 219 5.24 18.88 -0.62
CA VAL A 219 4.35 17.93 0.05
C VAL A 219 3.89 16.87 -0.95
N THR A 220 3.83 15.62 -0.50
CA THR A 220 3.30 14.50 -1.30
C THR A 220 1.97 14.01 -0.74
N TYR A 221 0.99 13.88 -1.62
CA TYR A 221 -0.36 13.42 -1.32
C TYR A 221 -0.56 11.99 -1.83
N ILE A 222 -0.50 11.00 -0.94
CA ILE A 222 -0.74 9.59 -1.27
C ILE A 222 -2.21 9.28 -1.03
N HIS A 223 -2.91 8.77 -2.04
CA HIS A 223 -4.30 8.40 -1.90
C HIS A 223 -4.69 7.10 -2.60
N CYS A 224 -5.79 6.53 -2.13
CA CYS A 224 -6.56 5.49 -2.81
C CYS A 224 -8.01 5.97 -2.89
N THR A 225 -9.01 5.09 -2.78
CA THR A 225 -10.42 5.50 -2.70
C THR A 225 -10.71 6.22 -1.38
N ALA A 226 -10.65 5.50 -0.26
CA ALA A 226 -10.98 6.07 1.06
C ALA A 226 -9.76 6.61 1.83
N GLY A 227 -8.54 6.27 1.43
CA GLY A 227 -7.34 6.57 2.21
C GLY A 227 -7.22 5.74 3.49
N LEU A 228 -7.81 4.54 3.52
CA LEU A 228 -7.94 3.71 4.73
C LEU A 228 -7.20 2.37 4.67
N GLY A 229 -6.79 1.90 3.48
CA GLY A 229 -6.08 0.62 3.29
C GLY A 229 -4.79 0.76 2.48
N ARG A 230 -4.92 0.89 1.15
CA ARG A 230 -3.78 0.96 0.21
C ARG A 230 -2.85 2.15 0.50
N ALA A 231 -3.40 3.37 0.53
CA ALA A 231 -2.62 4.60 0.76
C ALA A 231 -1.85 4.61 2.10
N PRO A 232 -2.47 4.31 3.26
CA PRO A 232 -1.71 4.25 4.50
C PRO A 232 -0.67 3.12 4.50
N SER A 233 -0.91 2.01 3.79
CA SER A 233 0.10 0.94 3.66
C SER A 233 1.32 1.38 2.84
N VAL A 234 1.11 2.09 1.72
CA VAL A 234 2.19 2.63 0.90
C VAL A 234 2.98 3.71 1.65
N ALA A 235 2.30 4.62 2.35
CA ALA A 235 2.94 5.62 3.20
C ALA A 235 3.79 4.97 4.30
N LEU A 236 3.25 3.94 4.96
CA LEU A 236 3.95 3.20 6.00
C LEU A 236 5.18 2.46 5.47
N ALA A 237 5.07 1.81 4.30
CA ALA A 237 6.21 1.17 3.63
C ALA A 237 7.29 2.19 3.24
N PHE A 238 6.90 3.38 2.75
CA PHE A 238 7.84 4.46 2.46
C PHE A 238 8.58 4.95 3.72
N MET A 239 7.85 5.19 4.82
CA MET A 239 8.46 5.58 6.10
C MET A 239 9.44 4.52 6.61
N TYR A 240 9.10 3.24 6.45
CA TYR A 240 9.92 2.12 6.89
C TYR A 240 11.18 1.95 6.02
N TRP A 241 11.03 1.85 4.70
CA TRP A 241 12.11 1.50 3.78
C TRP A 241 13.01 2.67 3.42
N ILE A 242 12.43 3.86 3.23
CA ILE A 242 13.16 5.04 2.76
C ILE A 242 13.59 5.92 3.93
N LEU A 243 12.64 6.31 4.78
CA LEU A 243 12.89 7.24 5.89
C LEU A 243 13.54 6.56 7.11
N GLY A 244 13.53 5.22 7.17
CA GLY A 244 14.26 4.43 8.16
C GLY A 244 13.58 4.32 9.53
N TYR A 245 12.27 4.61 9.62
CA TYR A 245 11.49 4.38 10.84
C TYR A 245 11.42 2.89 11.19
N LYS A 246 11.19 2.55 12.46
CA LYS A 246 10.68 1.21 12.80
C LYS A 246 9.24 1.08 12.33
N LEU A 247 8.85 -0.09 11.83
CA LEU A 247 7.51 -0.28 11.26
C LEU A 247 6.39 0.03 12.27
N SER A 248 6.54 -0.40 13.53
CA SER A 248 5.55 -0.10 14.58
C SER A 248 5.51 1.36 14.99
N GLU A 249 6.64 2.07 14.99
CA GLU A 249 6.70 3.50 15.30
C GLU A 249 6.03 4.33 14.21
N ALA A 250 6.32 4.03 12.95
CA ALA A 250 5.67 4.65 11.81
C ALA A 250 4.15 4.37 11.82
N ASN A 251 3.73 3.14 12.14
CA ASN A 251 2.31 2.81 12.26
C ASN A 251 1.64 3.57 13.43
N LYS A 252 2.28 3.64 14.60
CA LYS A 252 1.77 4.42 15.75
C LYS A 252 1.59 5.90 15.38
N LEU A 253 2.57 6.48 14.70
CA LEU A 253 2.48 7.87 14.23
C LEU A 253 1.33 8.05 13.25
N LEU A 254 1.23 7.19 12.24
CA LEU A 254 0.16 7.24 11.25
C LEU A 254 -1.22 7.11 11.89
N GLN A 255 -1.42 6.15 12.78
CA GLN A 255 -2.68 5.94 13.52
C GLN A 255 -3.02 7.11 14.44
N SER A 256 -2.03 7.83 14.97
CA SER A 256 -2.28 9.05 15.77
C SER A 256 -2.83 10.23 14.95
N LYS A 257 -2.68 10.19 13.62
CA LYS A 257 -3.09 11.25 12.69
C LYS A 257 -4.31 10.89 11.86
N ARG A 258 -4.47 9.60 11.54
CA ARG A 258 -5.56 9.08 10.71
C ARG A 258 -5.94 7.68 11.17
N SER A 259 -7.17 7.53 11.66
CA SER A 259 -7.75 6.21 11.94
C SER A 259 -7.91 5.45 10.62
N CYS A 260 -7.20 4.33 10.48
CA CYS A 260 -7.21 3.53 9.26
C CYS A 260 -6.69 2.10 9.52
N CYS A 261 -6.65 1.26 8.50
CA CYS A 261 -6.23 -0.14 8.59
C CYS A 261 -5.12 -0.46 7.55
N PRO A 262 -3.89 0.05 7.75
CA PRO A 262 -2.75 -0.36 6.92
C PRO A 262 -2.48 -1.87 7.10
N LYS A 263 -2.05 -2.53 6.02
CA LYS A 263 -1.77 -3.97 6.01
C LYS A 263 -0.32 -4.25 6.40
N LEU A 264 -0.03 -4.22 7.70
CA LEU A 264 1.33 -4.43 8.22
C LEU A 264 1.95 -5.75 7.75
N GLU A 265 1.18 -6.84 7.76
CA GLU A 265 1.65 -8.15 7.28
C GLU A 265 2.07 -8.11 5.81
N ALA A 266 1.32 -7.41 4.95
CA ALA A 266 1.70 -7.25 3.54
C ALA A 266 3.03 -6.49 3.39
N ILE A 267 3.29 -5.50 4.25
CA ILE A 267 4.55 -4.75 4.28
C ILE A 267 5.70 -5.64 4.76
N ARG A 268 5.52 -6.43 5.83
CA ARG A 268 6.55 -7.37 6.32
C ARG A 268 6.89 -8.42 5.29
N LEU A 269 5.86 -8.97 4.64
CA LEU A 269 6.05 -9.96 3.59
C LEU A 269 6.77 -9.35 2.39
N ALA A 270 6.36 -8.17 1.90
CA ALA A 270 7.06 -7.48 0.81
C ALA A 270 8.52 -7.14 1.16
N THR A 271 8.78 -6.74 2.42
CA THR A 271 10.14 -6.50 2.92
C THR A 271 10.98 -7.78 2.86
N THR A 272 10.39 -8.89 3.32
CA THR A 272 11.01 -10.21 3.26
C THR A 272 11.28 -10.64 1.82
N ASP A 273 10.34 -10.39 0.91
CA ASP A 273 10.45 -10.75 -0.50
C ASP A 273 11.60 -10.03 -1.20
N ILE A 274 11.83 -8.75 -0.86
CA ILE A 274 12.96 -7.97 -1.37
C ILE A 274 14.30 -8.57 -0.88
N LEU A 275 14.40 -8.88 0.41
CA LEU A 275 15.65 -9.30 1.04
C LEU A 275 16.02 -10.77 0.76
N MET A 276 15.02 -11.64 0.65
CA MET A 276 15.20 -13.09 0.65
C MET A 276 14.63 -13.78 -0.61
N GLY A 277 14.04 -13.02 -1.53
CA GLY A 277 13.35 -13.55 -2.69
C GLY A 277 11.96 -14.11 -2.40
N LEU A 278 11.30 -14.58 -3.46
CA LEU A 278 9.89 -14.96 -3.47
C LEU A 278 9.69 -16.43 -3.88
N PRO A 279 10.18 -17.42 -3.09
CA PRO A 279 9.97 -18.83 -3.39
C PRO A 279 8.48 -19.18 -3.29
N ARG A 280 8.00 -20.04 -4.19
CA ARG A 280 6.59 -20.45 -4.26
C ARG A 280 6.43 -21.94 -3.95
N THR A 281 5.36 -22.27 -3.24
CA THR A 281 4.96 -23.63 -2.89
C THR A 281 3.59 -23.90 -3.48
N CYS A 282 3.40 -25.07 -4.09
CA CYS A 282 2.09 -25.52 -4.55
C CYS A 282 1.23 -25.89 -3.34
N VAL A 283 0.10 -25.20 -3.18
CA VAL A 283 -0.94 -25.55 -2.21
C VAL A 283 -2.14 -26.13 -2.93
N ARG A 284 -2.77 -27.12 -2.30
CA ARG A 284 -4.03 -27.71 -2.78
C ARG A 284 -5.12 -27.47 -1.75
N LEU A 285 -6.17 -26.76 -2.15
CA LEU A 285 -7.38 -26.53 -1.36
C LEU A 285 -8.47 -27.48 -1.84
N THR A 286 -9.30 -27.99 -0.92
CA THR A 286 -10.26 -29.05 -1.26
C THR A 286 -11.62 -28.85 -0.60
N TRP A 287 -12.68 -29.07 -1.37
CA TRP A 287 -14.04 -29.09 -0.85
C TRP A 287 -14.67 -30.47 -1.04
N LYS A 288 -15.06 -31.10 0.09
CA LYS A 288 -15.72 -32.41 0.12
C LYS A 288 -17.23 -32.26 0.05
N GLY A 289 -17.88 -33.13 -0.72
CA GLY A 289 -19.31 -33.10 -0.99
C GLY A 289 -19.52 -33.40 -2.47
N GLY A 290 -20.55 -34.19 -2.78
CA GLY A 290 -20.78 -34.76 -4.12
C GLY A 290 -21.00 -33.73 -5.25
N LYS A 291 -21.81 -34.08 -6.26
CA LYS A 291 -22.04 -33.19 -7.41
C LYS A 291 -22.75 -31.90 -6.96
N ARG A 292 -21.98 -30.84 -6.79
CA ARG A 292 -22.43 -29.44 -6.68
C ARG A 292 -22.53 -28.83 -8.07
N SER A 293 -23.26 -27.73 -8.23
CA SER A 293 -23.32 -27.03 -9.52
C SER A 293 -22.07 -26.17 -9.71
N SER A 294 -21.59 -25.54 -8.64
CA SER A 294 -20.35 -24.76 -8.64
C SER A 294 -19.70 -24.72 -7.26
N VAL A 295 -18.37 -24.72 -7.26
CA VAL A 295 -17.57 -24.42 -6.07
C VAL A 295 -16.48 -23.45 -6.51
N GLU A 296 -16.41 -22.30 -5.86
CA GLU A 296 -15.45 -21.24 -6.14
C GLU A 296 -14.75 -20.81 -4.84
N ILE A 297 -13.62 -20.09 -4.96
CA ILE A 297 -12.92 -19.43 -3.86
C ILE A 297 -12.75 -17.95 -4.15
N SER A 298 -12.88 -17.12 -3.12
CA SER A 298 -12.50 -15.69 -3.13
C SER A 298 -11.52 -15.37 -1.98
N GLY A 299 -10.79 -14.27 -2.08
CA GLY A 299 -9.64 -13.96 -1.22
C GLY A 299 -8.36 -14.53 -1.80
N LEU A 300 -7.62 -15.30 -0.99
CA LEU A 300 -6.39 -15.99 -1.38
C LEU A 300 -5.38 -15.04 -2.07
N ASP A 301 -4.99 -15.34 -3.31
CA ASP A 301 -4.07 -14.55 -4.12
C ASP A 301 -4.74 -13.76 -5.26
N VAL A 302 -6.07 -13.62 -5.21
CA VAL A 302 -6.88 -12.86 -6.18
C VAL A 302 -7.69 -11.73 -5.56
N GLY A 303 -7.73 -11.67 -4.23
CA GLY A 303 -8.49 -10.67 -3.47
C GLY A 303 -9.98 -11.01 -3.33
N TRP A 304 -10.67 -10.23 -2.52
CA TRP A 304 -12.08 -10.48 -2.18
C TRP A 304 -13.08 -10.10 -3.29
N GLY A 305 -12.63 -9.32 -4.28
CA GLY A 305 -13.44 -8.92 -5.43
C GLY A 305 -13.45 -9.95 -6.57
N GLN A 306 -12.62 -10.99 -6.52
CA GLN A 306 -12.47 -11.99 -7.57
C GLN A 306 -12.85 -13.39 -7.08
N ARG A 307 -13.18 -14.28 -8.02
CA ARG A 307 -13.54 -15.68 -7.75
C ARG A 307 -12.77 -16.61 -8.66
N ILE A 308 -12.35 -17.75 -8.12
CA ILE A 308 -11.66 -18.81 -8.85
C ILE A 308 -12.51 -20.08 -8.76
N PRO A 309 -12.96 -20.67 -9.87
CA PRO A 309 -13.67 -21.94 -9.83
C PRO A 309 -12.74 -23.10 -9.47
N LEU A 310 -13.24 -24.04 -8.67
CA LEU A 310 -12.59 -25.31 -8.40
C LEU A 310 -12.91 -26.33 -9.50
N THR A 311 -12.02 -27.33 -9.64
CA THR A 311 -12.22 -28.46 -10.54
C THR A 311 -12.76 -29.67 -9.77
N TYR A 312 -13.83 -30.29 -10.26
CA TYR A 312 -14.38 -31.52 -9.67
C TYR A 312 -13.61 -32.76 -10.14
N ASP A 313 -13.07 -33.54 -9.20
CA ASP A 313 -12.48 -34.85 -9.46
C ASP A 313 -13.56 -35.93 -9.28
N GLU A 314 -14.17 -36.39 -10.40
CA GLU A 314 -15.23 -37.40 -10.36
C GLU A 314 -14.77 -38.72 -9.74
N SER A 315 -13.50 -39.08 -9.91
CA SER A 315 -12.95 -40.35 -9.41
C SER A 315 -12.82 -40.38 -7.88
N LYS A 316 -12.60 -39.21 -7.27
CA LYS A 316 -12.41 -39.07 -5.83
C LYS A 316 -13.56 -38.39 -5.10
N GLY A 317 -14.51 -37.81 -5.84
CA GLY A 317 -15.72 -37.21 -5.31
C GLY A 317 -15.49 -35.90 -4.55
N PHE A 318 -14.49 -35.10 -4.93
CA PHE A 318 -14.21 -33.79 -4.31
C PHE A 318 -13.84 -32.72 -5.33
N TRP A 319 -13.99 -31.46 -4.93
CA TRP A 319 -13.54 -30.29 -5.67
C TRP A 319 -12.15 -29.88 -5.19
N HIS A 320 -11.30 -29.41 -6.11
CA HIS A 320 -9.96 -28.95 -5.74
C HIS A 320 -9.50 -27.73 -6.54
N LEU A 321 -8.59 -26.97 -5.91
CA LEU A 321 -7.84 -25.88 -6.53
C LEU A 321 -6.37 -26.02 -6.14
N GLU A 322 -5.48 -25.92 -7.14
CA GLU A 322 -4.03 -25.82 -6.91
C GLU A 322 -3.54 -24.41 -7.20
N ARG A 323 -2.72 -23.85 -6.30
CA ARG A 323 -2.11 -22.52 -6.45
C ARG A 323 -0.64 -22.56 -6.05
N ASN A 324 0.21 -21.89 -6.82
CA ASN A 324 1.62 -21.70 -6.47
C ASN A 324 1.77 -20.37 -5.73
N LEU A 325 1.83 -20.44 -4.40
CA LEU A 325 1.80 -19.27 -3.53
C LEU A 325 3.16 -19.02 -2.89
N PRO A 326 3.59 -17.76 -2.73
CA PRO A 326 4.76 -17.46 -1.93
C PRO A 326 4.52 -17.70 -0.43
N GLY A 327 5.60 -17.75 0.35
CA GLY A 327 5.46 -17.89 1.80
C GLY A 327 4.61 -16.77 2.41
N GLY A 328 3.67 -17.09 3.29
CA GLY A 328 2.73 -16.16 3.91
C GLY A 328 1.42 -16.84 4.35
N ARG A 329 0.57 -16.09 5.06
CA ARG A 329 -0.79 -16.49 5.39
C ARG A 329 -1.78 -15.89 4.40
N TYR A 330 -2.69 -16.71 3.89
CA TYR A 330 -3.71 -16.30 2.93
C TYR A 330 -5.09 -16.67 3.46
N GLU A 331 -5.92 -15.66 3.70
CA GLU A 331 -7.33 -15.85 4.05
C GLU A 331 -8.17 -16.00 2.79
N TYR A 332 -9.17 -16.87 2.84
CA TYR A 332 -10.06 -17.14 1.72
C TYR A 332 -11.40 -17.66 2.21
N LYS A 333 -12.39 -17.70 1.31
CA LYS A 333 -13.71 -18.26 1.60
C LYS A 333 -14.29 -18.93 0.36
N TYR A 334 -15.09 -19.98 0.56
CA TYR A 334 -15.74 -20.69 -0.53
C TYR A 334 -17.05 -20.01 -0.92
N ILE A 335 -17.41 -20.14 -2.19
CA ILE A 335 -18.75 -19.88 -2.70
C ILE A 335 -19.25 -21.19 -3.31
N VAL A 336 -20.25 -21.81 -2.69
CA VAL A 336 -20.81 -23.10 -3.10
C VAL A 336 -22.23 -22.89 -3.56
N ASP A 337 -22.50 -23.14 -4.83
CA ASP A 337 -23.82 -22.91 -5.44
C ASP A 337 -24.34 -21.47 -5.20
N GLY A 338 -23.43 -20.49 -5.16
CA GLY A 338 -23.73 -19.07 -4.93
C GLY A 338 -23.67 -18.61 -3.47
N GLU A 339 -23.55 -19.54 -2.51
CA GLU A 339 -23.57 -19.24 -1.07
C GLU A 339 -22.16 -19.16 -0.48
N TRP A 340 -21.85 -18.06 0.20
CA TRP A 340 -20.57 -17.87 0.90
C TRP A 340 -20.49 -18.77 2.13
N THR A 341 -19.45 -19.60 2.20
CA THR A 341 -19.29 -20.57 3.29
C THR A 341 -17.82 -20.85 3.62
N CYS A 342 -17.58 -21.27 4.87
CA CYS A 342 -16.27 -21.75 5.29
C CYS A 342 -16.28 -23.28 5.32
N ASN A 343 -15.16 -23.88 4.92
CA ASN A 343 -14.92 -25.30 5.10
C ASN A 343 -14.51 -25.56 6.56
N SER A 344 -15.39 -26.20 7.34
CA SER A 344 -15.12 -26.53 8.74
C SER A 344 -14.01 -27.58 8.94
N SER A 345 -13.58 -28.25 7.86
CA SER A 345 -12.47 -29.20 7.88
C SER A 345 -11.10 -28.56 7.57
N GLU A 346 -11.08 -27.28 7.22
CA GLU A 346 -9.86 -26.51 6.96
C GLU A 346 -9.65 -25.45 8.07
N PRO A 347 -8.41 -24.95 8.27
CA PRO A 347 -8.16 -23.91 9.27
C PRO A 347 -9.03 -22.68 9.04
N MET A 348 -9.55 -22.10 10.14
CA MET A 348 -10.42 -20.93 10.13
C MET A 348 -9.92 -19.86 11.09
N THR A 349 -10.07 -18.59 10.68
CA THR A 349 -9.77 -17.44 11.52
C THR A 349 -10.68 -17.40 12.74
N ARG A 350 -10.28 -16.63 13.75
CA ARG A 350 -11.23 -16.25 14.79
C ARG A 350 -12.23 -15.25 14.19
N PRO A 351 -13.49 -15.24 14.67
CA PRO A 351 -14.44 -14.22 14.25
C PRO A 351 -13.85 -12.82 14.46
N ASN A 352 -13.97 -11.96 13.45
CA ASN A 352 -13.67 -10.54 13.61
C ASN A 352 -14.75 -9.84 14.46
N ASN A 353 -14.66 -8.51 14.63
CA ASN A 353 -15.59 -7.75 15.46
C ASN A 353 -17.06 -7.85 14.99
N ASP A 354 -17.28 -8.14 13.71
CA ASP A 354 -18.59 -8.28 13.08
C ASP A 354 -19.01 -9.76 12.94
N GLY A 355 -18.24 -10.68 13.53
CA GLY A 355 -18.52 -12.11 13.52
C GLY A 355 -18.10 -12.83 12.24
N HIS A 356 -17.48 -12.14 11.27
CA HIS A 356 -17.02 -12.78 10.05
C HIS A 356 -15.82 -13.70 10.32
N VAL A 357 -15.91 -14.91 9.76
CA VAL A 357 -14.88 -15.94 9.78
C VAL A 357 -14.50 -16.27 8.34
N ASN A 358 -13.21 -16.51 8.13
CA ASN A 358 -12.61 -16.95 6.87
C ASN A 358 -11.86 -18.27 7.09
N ASN A 359 -11.70 -19.06 6.04
CA ASN A 359 -10.64 -20.06 6.02
C ASN A 359 -9.28 -19.38 5.83
N TYR A 360 -8.20 -20.06 6.19
CA TYR A 360 -6.86 -19.61 5.83
C TYR A 360 -5.91 -20.78 5.53
N VAL A 361 -4.85 -20.47 4.79
CA VAL A 361 -3.73 -21.38 4.54
C VAL A 361 -2.42 -20.68 4.89
N ASP A 362 -1.59 -21.35 5.68
CA ASP A 362 -0.22 -20.94 5.95
C ASP A 362 0.72 -21.62 4.95
N VAL A 363 1.41 -20.81 4.15
CA VAL A 363 2.41 -21.26 3.20
C VAL A 363 3.77 -20.97 3.79
N PHE A 364 4.52 -22.03 4.09
CA PHE A 364 5.88 -21.89 4.58
C PHE A 364 6.83 -21.80 3.39
N ALA A 365 7.74 -20.83 3.43
CA ALA A 365 8.86 -20.81 2.51
C ALA A 365 9.73 -22.05 2.74
N ILE A 366 10.21 -22.67 1.66
CA ILE A 366 11.16 -23.77 1.74
C ILE A 366 12.54 -23.14 1.98
N ASP A 367 12.76 -22.64 3.19
CA ASP A 367 14.08 -22.17 3.60
C ASP A 367 14.92 -23.42 3.94
N SER A 368 16.00 -23.65 3.19
CA SER A 368 16.82 -24.86 3.33
C SER A 368 17.74 -24.82 4.56
N ASP A 369 18.13 -23.62 5.01
CA ASP A 369 19.11 -23.43 6.09
C ASP A 369 18.51 -22.74 7.35
N PRO A 370 19.10 -22.94 8.54
CA PRO A 370 18.61 -22.34 9.79
C PRO A 370 18.72 -20.81 9.86
N GLU A 371 19.67 -20.19 9.17
CA GLU A 371 19.92 -18.75 9.21
C GLU A 371 18.81 -18.00 8.48
N SER A 372 18.47 -18.44 7.27
CA SER A 372 17.32 -17.94 6.51
C SER A 372 16.02 -18.05 7.31
N LYS A 373 15.78 -19.18 7.99
CA LYS A 373 14.60 -19.36 8.86
C LYS A 373 14.57 -18.35 10.01
N ALA A 374 15.71 -18.13 10.66
CA ALA A 374 15.82 -17.17 11.76
C ALA A 374 15.61 -15.73 11.27
N GLN A 375 16.20 -15.37 10.12
CA GLN A 375 16.03 -14.06 9.50
C GLN A 375 14.57 -13.81 9.11
N ARG A 376 13.91 -14.76 8.45
CA ARG A 376 12.49 -14.64 8.10
C ARG A 376 11.61 -14.48 9.33
N LYS A 377 11.85 -15.28 10.36
CA LYS A 377 11.13 -15.18 11.64
C LYS A 377 11.32 -13.79 12.27
N ARG A 378 12.54 -13.23 12.22
CA ARG A 378 12.82 -11.87 12.68
C ARG A 378 12.06 -10.84 11.85
N LEU A 379 12.15 -10.86 10.53
CA LEU A 379 11.47 -9.87 9.67
C LEU A 379 9.94 -9.89 9.81
N MET A 380 9.37 -11.06 10.10
CA MET A 380 7.95 -11.23 10.36
C MET A 380 7.52 -10.83 11.79
N GLY A 381 8.44 -10.82 12.77
CA GLY A 381 8.11 -10.60 14.18
C GLY A 381 8.67 -9.31 14.80
N GLU A 382 9.85 -8.86 14.37
CA GLU A 382 10.55 -7.67 14.84
C GLU A 382 10.38 -6.50 13.85
N ASP A 383 10.49 -5.27 14.36
CA ASP A 383 10.18 -4.05 13.59
C ASP A 383 11.40 -3.34 12.98
N GLU A 384 12.62 -3.82 13.28
CA GLU A 384 13.85 -3.12 12.98
C GLU A 384 14.70 -3.88 11.95
N LEU A 385 15.00 -3.20 10.85
CA LEU A 385 15.94 -3.65 9.83
C LEU A 385 17.36 -3.32 10.25
N THR A 386 18.30 -4.20 9.92
CA THR A 386 19.73 -3.87 10.05
C THR A 386 20.13 -2.80 9.04
N ASN A 387 21.32 -2.21 9.21
CA ASN A 387 21.80 -1.19 8.26
C ASN A 387 22.03 -1.78 6.87
N GLU A 388 22.50 -3.02 6.79
CA GLU A 388 22.72 -3.77 5.55
C GLU A 388 21.39 -4.07 4.85
N GLU A 389 20.36 -4.45 5.60
CA GLU A 389 19.01 -4.68 5.06
C GLU A 389 18.40 -3.38 4.51
N LYS A 390 18.52 -2.27 5.27
CA LYS A 390 18.08 -0.94 4.81
C LYS A 390 18.79 -0.53 3.52
N GLN A 391 20.10 -0.75 3.43
CA GLN A 391 20.88 -0.45 2.25
C GLN A 391 20.45 -1.32 1.05
N THR A 392 20.27 -2.62 1.27
CA THR A 392 19.82 -3.57 0.23
C THR A 392 18.45 -3.17 -0.33
N ILE A 393 17.50 -2.80 0.52
CA ILE A 393 16.17 -2.34 0.09
C ILE A 393 16.28 -1.04 -0.72
N ARG A 394 17.12 -0.08 -0.29
CA ARG A 394 17.31 1.17 -1.04
C ARG A 394 17.87 0.92 -2.43
N GLU A 395 18.94 0.12 -2.54
CA GLU A 395 19.53 -0.25 -3.83
C GLU A 395 18.51 -0.96 -4.72
N PHE A 396 17.74 -1.89 -4.15
CA PHE A 396 16.66 -2.57 -4.86
C PHE A 396 15.63 -1.57 -5.43
N LEU A 397 15.19 -0.60 -4.62
CA LEU A 397 14.18 0.39 -5.02
C LEU A 397 14.73 1.40 -6.03
N GLU A 398 16.00 1.78 -5.95
CA GLU A 398 16.65 2.65 -6.93
C GLU A 398 16.75 1.98 -8.31
N LEU A 399 17.13 0.70 -8.33
CA LEU A 399 17.29 -0.12 -9.54
C LEU A 399 15.97 -0.62 -10.13
N TYR A 400 14.87 -0.55 -9.37
CA TYR A 400 13.56 -0.99 -9.88
C TYR A 400 13.19 -0.18 -11.12
N GLY A 401 13.07 -0.86 -12.27
CA GLY A 401 12.81 -0.21 -13.55
C GLY A 401 11.48 0.55 -13.55
N GLU A 402 11.44 1.67 -14.28
CA GLU A 402 10.17 2.24 -14.73
C GLU A 402 9.64 1.29 -15.81
N SER A 403 8.85 0.30 -15.40
CA SER A 403 8.13 -0.59 -16.32
C SER A 403 6.74 -0.05 -16.60
#